data_AF-A0A8B9A2H3-F1
#
_entry.id   AF-A0A8B9A2H3-F1
#
_cell.length_a   1.000
_cell.length_b   1.000
_cell.length_c   1.000
_cell.angle_alpha   90.00
_cell.angle_beta   90.00
_cell.angle_gamma   90.00
#
_symmetry.space_group_name_H-M   'P 1'
#
loop_
_entity.id
_entity.type
_entity.pdbx_description
1 polymer ?
#
loop_
_entity_poly.entity_id
_entity_poly.type
_entity_poly.pdbx_seq_one_letter_code
_entity_poly.pdbx_strand_id
1 'polypeptide(L)'
;MFDLTTRRTLNNAIGWYQRARKWNKTAIPILIGTKFDDFVQLPLEMQWTVCESGQSMRKSDECNSLFSSAAHNINVNKIFKFIIAKLFNLPWTVERNLTLGEPIIDF
;
A
#
# COMPACT_ATOMS: atom_id res chain seq x y z
N MET A 1 -5.27 -2.37 4.89
CA MET A 1 -4.61 -3.44 4.11
C MET A 1 -5.60 -3.97 3.07
N PHE A 2 -5.12 -4.45 1.94
CA PHE A 2 -5.93 -5.09 0.90
C PHE A 2 -5.14 -6.17 0.15
N ASP A 3 -5.84 -7.03 -0.57
CA ASP A 3 -5.29 -8.11 -1.39
C ASP A 3 -5.06 -7.59 -2.81
N LEU A 4 -3.81 -7.62 -3.28
CA LEU A 4 -3.43 -7.12 -4.61
C LEU A 4 -4.08 -7.93 -5.74
N THR A 5 -4.52 -9.15 -5.48
CA THR A 5 -5.15 -10.01 -6.49
C THR A 5 -6.62 -9.67 -6.72
N THR A 6 -7.24 -8.87 -5.84
CA THR A 6 -8.69 -8.67 -5.84
C THR A 6 -9.07 -7.21 -5.56
N ARG A 7 -9.56 -6.51 -6.59
CA ARG A 7 -10.03 -5.10 -6.51
C ARG A 7 -11.12 -4.86 -5.45
N ARG A 8 -11.96 -5.86 -5.16
CA ARG A 8 -12.99 -5.77 -4.10
C ARG A 8 -12.40 -5.44 -2.74
N THR A 9 -11.23 -5.97 -2.42
CA THR A 9 -10.59 -5.74 -1.12
C THR A 9 -10.04 -4.32 -0.99
N LEU A 10 -9.54 -3.74 -2.09
CA LEU A 10 -9.13 -2.34 -2.17
C LEU A 10 -10.33 -1.42 -1.92
N ASN A 11 -11.45 -1.63 -2.61
CA ASN A 11 -12.66 -0.82 -2.42
C ASN A 11 -13.17 -0.88 -0.97
N ASN A 12 -13.12 -2.06 -0.34
CA ASN A 12 -13.48 -2.22 1.06
C ASN A 12 -12.53 -1.42 1.98
N ALA A 13 -11.22 -1.46 1.73
CA ALA A 13 -10.23 -0.70 2.50
C ALA A 13 -10.45 0.82 2.37
N ILE A 14 -10.75 1.31 1.17
CA ILE A 14 -11.11 2.72 0.92
C ILE A 14 -12.37 3.10 1.71
N GLY A 15 -13.42 2.28 1.67
CA GLY A 15 -14.65 2.55 2.43
C GLY A 15 -14.41 2.61 3.93
N TRP A 16 -13.53 1.76 4.46
CA TRP A 16 -13.09 1.83 5.85
C TRP A 16 -12.32 3.11 6.16
N TYR A 17 -11.37 3.50 5.31
CA TYR A 17 -10.63 4.77 5.44
C TYR A 17 -11.57 5.97 5.50
N GLN A 18 -12.51 6.08 4.55
CA GLN A 18 -13.49 7.16 4.49
C GLN A 18 -14.36 7.25 5.75
N ARG A 19 -14.77 6.09 6.31
CA ARG A 19 -15.51 6.05 7.58
C ARG A 19 -14.65 6.51 8.76
N ALA A 20 -13.40 6.02 8.86
CA ALA A 20 -12.49 6.38 9.94
C ALA A 20 -12.14 7.88 9.92
N ARG A 21 -12.01 8.48 8.73
CA ARG A 21 -11.74 9.92 8.57
C ARG A 21 -12.82 10.83 9.12
N LYS A 22 -14.06 10.37 9.25
CA LYS A 22 -15.12 11.13 9.93
C LYS A 22 -14.82 11.37 11.41
N TRP A 23 -14.05 10.47 12.03
CA TRP A 23 -13.70 10.51 13.45
C TRP A 23 -12.32 11.11 13.71
N ASN A 24 -11.33 10.81 12.85
CA ASN A 24 -9.98 11.34 13.00
C ASN A 24 -9.43 11.85 11.66
N LYS A 25 -9.41 13.18 11.53
CA LYS A 25 -8.92 13.88 10.33
C LYS A 25 -7.40 13.99 10.27
N THR A 26 -6.69 13.81 11.38
CA THR A 26 -5.24 14.01 11.49
C THR A 26 -4.43 12.71 11.47
N ALA A 27 -5.08 11.55 11.56
CA ALA A 27 -4.40 10.26 11.46
C ALA A 27 -3.54 10.17 10.18
N ILE A 28 -2.38 9.52 10.25
CA ILE A 28 -1.54 9.27 9.08
C ILE A 28 -2.07 8.00 8.39
N PRO A 29 -2.63 8.07 7.17
CA PRO A 29 -3.09 6.87 6.50
C PRO A 29 -1.92 6.12 5.87
N ILE A 30 -1.92 4.79 6.03
CA ILE A 30 -0.93 3.90 5.44
C ILE A 30 -1.70 2.78 4.76
N LEU A 31 -1.61 2.71 3.43
CA LEU A 31 -2.23 1.68 2.62
C LEU A 31 -1.20 0.59 2.30
N ILE A 32 -1.57 -0.66 2.57
CA ILE A 32 -0.69 -1.82 2.36
C ILE A 32 -1.40 -2.82 1.46
N GLY A 33 -0.79 -3.12 0.32
CA GLY A 33 -1.16 -4.22 -0.57
C GLY A 33 -0.42 -5.49 -0.15
N THR A 34 -1.13 -6.61 -0.13
CA THR A 34 -0.63 -7.93 0.26
C THR A 34 -0.71 -8.92 -0.91
N LYS A 35 -0.01 -10.06 -0.79
CA LYS A 35 0.09 -11.11 -1.81
C LYS A 35 0.73 -10.64 -3.12
N PHE A 36 1.80 -9.85 -3.01
CA PHE A 36 2.53 -9.36 -4.17
C PHE A 36 3.08 -10.49 -5.07
N ASP A 37 3.48 -11.60 -4.46
CA ASP A 37 3.92 -12.83 -5.12
C ASP A 37 2.85 -13.48 -6.00
N ASP A 38 1.60 -13.51 -5.54
CA ASP A 38 0.47 -13.97 -6.37
C ASP A 38 0.11 -12.93 -7.44
N PHE A 39 0.19 -11.65 -7.08
CA PHE A 39 -0.14 -10.53 -7.96
C PHE A 39 0.73 -10.48 -9.22
N VAL A 40 2.04 -10.71 -9.10
CA VAL A 40 2.95 -10.70 -10.26
C VAL A 40 2.68 -11.84 -11.25
N GLN A 41 1.92 -12.87 -10.85
CA GLN A 41 1.50 -13.97 -11.72
C GLN A 41 0.21 -13.66 -12.50
N LEU A 42 -0.50 -12.57 -12.17
CA LEU A 42 -1.72 -12.21 -12.86
C LEU A 42 -1.44 -11.65 -14.27
N PRO A 43 -2.39 -11.75 -15.20
CA PRO A 43 -2.35 -11.03 -16.48
C PRO A 43 -2.03 -9.54 -16.31
N LEU A 44 -1.21 -9.00 -17.22
CA LEU A 44 -0.72 -7.62 -17.16
C LEU A 44 -1.84 -6.58 -17.06
N GLU A 45 -2.98 -6.81 -17.72
CA GLU A 45 -4.16 -5.94 -17.66
C GLU A 45 -4.74 -5.84 -16.24
N MET A 46 -4.76 -6.94 -15.49
CA MET A 46 -5.20 -6.95 -14.10
C MET A 46 -4.18 -6.26 -13.20
N GLN A 47 -2.89 -6.45 -13.45
CA GLN A 47 -1.84 -5.73 -12.73
C GLN A 47 -1.95 -4.22 -12.95
N TRP A 48 -2.15 -3.80 -14.20
CA TRP A 48 -2.34 -2.41 -14.59
C TRP A 48 -3.54 -1.78 -13.88
N THR A 49 -4.69 -2.46 -13.87
CA THR A 49 -5.92 -1.96 -13.23
C THR A 49 -5.74 -1.68 -11.74
N VAL A 50 -5.01 -2.55 -11.04
CA VAL A 50 -4.72 -2.39 -9.60
C VAL A 50 -3.72 -1.26 -9.36
N CYS A 51 -2.67 -1.18 -10.19
CA CYS A 51 -1.70 -0.10 -10.15
C CYS A 51 -2.36 1.26 -10.43
N GLU A 52 -3.21 1.39 -11.44
CA GLU A 52 -3.97 2.61 -11.73
C GLU A 52 -4.94 2.97 -10.60
N SER A 53 -5.64 2.00 -10.03
CA SER A 53 -6.55 2.25 -8.90
C SER A 53 -5.78 2.74 -7.67
N GLY A 54 -4.62 2.14 -7.39
CA GLY A 54 -3.70 2.61 -6.36
C GLY A 54 -3.15 4.00 -6.68
N GLN A 55 -2.80 4.27 -7.94
CA GLN A 55 -2.34 5.59 -8.39
C GLN A 55 -3.40 6.69 -8.34
N SER A 56 -4.66 6.35 -8.58
CA SER A 56 -5.78 7.27 -8.38
C SER A 56 -5.89 7.67 -6.89
N MET A 57 -5.62 6.76 -5.96
CA MET A 57 -5.49 7.09 -4.54
C MET A 57 -4.24 7.92 -4.22
N ARG A 58 -3.16 7.82 -5.02
CA ARG A 58 -1.94 8.65 -4.88
C ARG A 58 -2.17 10.12 -5.24
N LYS A 59 -3.19 10.44 -6.05
CA LYS A 59 -3.54 11.85 -6.37
C LYS A 59 -4.07 12.61 -5.15
N SER A 60 -4.44 11.92 -4.07
CA SER A 60 -4.44 12.55 -2.75
C SER A 60 -3.05 12.37 -2.16
N ASP A 61 -2.32 13.46 -1.95
CA ASP A 61 -0.95 13.53 -1.38
C ASP A 61 -0.81 12.89 0.03
N GLU A 62 -1.85 12.22 0.53
CA GLU A 62 -1.91 11.63 1.86
C GLU A 62 -1.69 10.11 1.88
N CYS A 63 -1.73 9.40 0.74
CA CYS A 63 -1.80 7.93 0.75
C CYS A 63 -0.48 7.24 0.39
N ASN A 64 0.30 6.90 1.42
CA ASN A 64 1.48 6.03 1.31
C ASN A 64 1.04 4.61 0.92
N SER A 65 1.64 4.04 -0.13
CA SER A 65 1.31 2.70 -0.65
C SER A 65 2.51 1.76 -0.59
N LEU A 66 2.36 0.66 0.13
CA LEU A 66 3.41 -0.34 0.33
C LEU A 66 2.91 -1.71 -0.13
N PHE A 67 3.60 -2.36 -1.07
CA PHE A 67 3.27 -3.72 -1.50
C PHE A 67 4.11 -4.75 -0.76
N SER A 68 3.49 -5.86 -0.38
CA SER A 68 4.09 -6.88 0.47
C SER A 68 3.63 -8.29 0.14
N SER A 69 4.43 -9.27 0.58
CA SER A 69 4.07 -10.69 0.59
C SER A 69 4.63 -11.35 1.84
N ALA A 70 3.80 -12.17 2.49
CA ALA A 70 4.21 -12.95 3.65
C ALA A 70 5.07 -14.18 3.25
N ALA A 71 4.75 -14.84 2.13
CA ALA A 71 5.40 -16.09 1.72
C ALA A 71 6.92 -15.93 1.52
N HIS A 72 7.33 -14.76 1.05
CA HIS A 72 8.73 -14.43 0.77
C HIS A 72 9.26 -13.25 1.60
N ASN A 73 8.53 -12.85 2.66
CA ASN A 73 8.89 -11.72 3.52
C ASN A 73 9.16 -10.41 2.75
N ILE A 74 8.47 -10.21 1.63
CA ILE A 74 8.63 -9.02 0.77
C ILE A 74 8.07 -7.82 1.50
N ASN A 75 8.94 -6.85 1.80
CA ASN A 75 8.64 -5.58 2.46
C ASN A 75 7.93 -5.65 3.83
N VAL A 76 7.62 -6.83 4.38
CA VAL A 76 6.94 -6.98 5.68
C VAL A 76 7.72 -6.27 6.81
N ASN A 77 9.02 -6.56 6.91
CA ASN A 77 9.90 -5.90 7.88
C ASN A 77 10.04 -4.39 7.62
N LYS A 78 10.02 -3.95 6.37
CA LYS A 78 10.11 -2.52 6.01
C LYS A 78 8.84 -1.79 6.40
N ILE A 79 7.66 -2.40 6.19
CA ILE A 79 6.37 -1.85 6.59
C ILE A 79 6.30 -1.65 8.11
N PHE A 80 6.71 -2.67 8.90
CA PHE A 80 6.72 -2.53 10.35
C PHE A 80 7.59 -1.37 10.80
N LYS A 81 8.83 -1.31 10.30
CA LYS A 81 9.76 -0.22 10.64
C LYS A 81 9.25 1.15 10.18
N PHE A 82 8.62 1.22 9.00
CA PHE A 82 8.00 2.44 8.48
C PHE A 82 6.86 2.95 9.39
N ILE A 83 5.98 2.05 9.82
CA ILE A 83 4.87 2.38 10.72
C ILE A 83 5.42 2.94 12.04
N ILE A 84 6.41 2.26 12.64
CA ILE A 84 7.07 2.73 13.87
C ILE A 84 7.72 4.09 13.65
N ALA A 85 8.46 4.28 12.56
CA ALA A 85 9.11 5.56 12.27
C ALA A 85 8.10 6.71 12.12
N LYS A 86 6.98 6.50 11.42
CA LYS A 86 5.93 7.52 11.29
C LYS A 86 5.20 7.79 12.60
N LEU A 87 4.90 6.76 13.39
CA LEU A 87 4.19 6.90 14.68
C LEU A 87 5.02 7.63 15.73
N PHE A 88 6.33 7.36 15.78
CA PHE A 88 7.25 7.93 16.77
C PHE A 88 8.06 9.13 16.24
N ASN A 89 7.78 9.58 15.01
CA ASN A 89 8.50 10.67 14.36
C ASN A 89 10.02 10.46 14.31
N LEU A 90 10.45 9.25 13.92
CA LEU A 90 11.85 8.86 13.82
C LEU A 90 12.39 9.06 12.38
N PRO A 91 13.70 9.32 12.22
CA PRO A 91 14.32 9.35 10.90
C PRO A 91 14.21 7.99 10.20
N TRP A 92 13.88 8.00 8.91
CA TRP A 92 13.72 6.82 8.07
C TRP A 92 14.31 7.04 6.68
N THR A 93 15.18 6.13 6.23
CA THR A 93 16.02 6.28 5.03
C THR A 93 15.90 5.10 4.04
N VAL A 94 14.68 4.56 3.85
CA VAL A 94 14.47 3.54 2.82
C VAL A 94 14.26 4.18 1.46
N GLU A 95 14.88 3.61 0.43
CA GLU A 95 14.70 4.05 -0.95
C GLU A 95 13.25 3.80 -1.42
N ARG A 96 12.68 4.83 -2.02
CA ARG A 96 11.39 4.76 -2.70
C ARG A 96 11.51 3.84 -3.92
N ASN A 97 10.56 2.93 -4.09
CA ASN A 97 10.50 2.06 -5.27
C ASN A 97 9.14 2.20 -5.96
N LEU A 98 9.14 2.75 -7.18
CA LEU A 98 7.95 2.92 -8.01
C LEU A 98 8.00 2.11 -9.31
N THR A 99 8.99 1.23 -9.45
CA THR A 99 9.16 0.43 -10.65
C THR A 99 7.97 -0.52 -10.82
N LEU A 100 7.34 -0.48 -12.00
CA LEU A 100 6.23 -1.39 -12.30
C LEU A 100 6.72 -2.84 -12.31
N GLY A 101 5.94 -3.73 -11.71
CA GLY A 101 6.32 -5.14 -11.55
C GLY A 101 7.28 -5.40 -10.39
N GLU A 102 7.74 -4.37 -9.68
CA GLU A 102 8.48 -4.48 -8.43
C GLU A 102 7.60 -4.17 -7.22
N PRO A 103 7.96 -4.65 -6.02
CA PRO A 103 7.17 -4.39 -4.83
C PRO A 103 7.28 -2.91 -4.41
N ILE A 104 6.22 -2.15 -4.71
CA ILE A 104 6.12 -0.71 -4.50
C ILE A 104 6.42 -0.31 -3.04
N ILE A 105 7.23 0.73 -2.88
CA ILE A 105 7.47 1.46 -1.64
C ILE A 105 7.26 2.95 -1.93
N ASP A 106 6.18 3.52 -1.41
CA ASP A 106 5.80 4.92 -1.62
C ASP A 106 5.38 5.59 -0.31
N PHE A 107 6.01 6.71 0.07
CA PHE A 107 5.84 7.36 1.37
C PHE A 107 6.15 8.86 1.42
#